data_AF-A0A1G6ZHP3-F1
#
_entry.id   AF-A0A1G6ZHP3-F1
#
_cell.length_a   1.000
_cell.length_b   1.000
_cell.length_c   1.000
_cell.angle_alpha   90.00
_cell.angle_beta   90.00
_cell.angle_gamma   90.00
#
_symmetry.space_group_name_H-M   'P 1'
#
loop_
_entity.id
_entity.type
_entity.pdbx_description
1 polymer ?
#
loop_
_entity_poly.entity_id
_entity_poly.type
_entity_poly.pdbx_seq_one_letter_code
_entity_poly.pdbx_strand_id
1 'polypeptide(L)' 'MAHANAALTPRHRLRLARLIVEEGWPPSRAAEFFHVSWRTAAKWAQRYREEGLAGMVDRSSA' A
#
# COMPACT_ATOMS: atom_id res chain seq x y z
N MET A 1 -16.22 0.64 13.20
CA MET A 1 -15.62 1.13 11.94
C MET A 1 -14.82 -0.02 11.32
N ALA A 2 -15.48 -0.85 10.52
CA ALA A 2 -14.90 -2.07 9.95
C ALA A 2 -14.09 -1.75 8.68
N HIS A 3 -13.05 -2.55 8.46
CA HIS A 3 -11.79 -2.13 7.85
C HIS A 3 -11.81 -2.14 6.31
N ALA A 4 -11.94 -0.98 5.68
CA ALA A 4 -11.60 -0.81 4.25
C ALA A 4 -10.10 -1.08 3.98
N ASN A 5 -9.25 -1.02 5.02
CA ASN A 5 -7.81 -1.31 4.92
C ASN A 5 -7.48 -2.82 4.83
N ALA A 6 -8.43 -3.70 5.13
CA ALA A 6 -8.19 -5.15 5.15
C ALA A 6 -8.31 -5.82 3.76
N ALA A 7 -8.87 -5.14 2.76
CA ALA A 7 -9.12 -5.72 1.44
C ALA A 7 -7.83 -6.05 0.65
N LEU A 8 -6.71 -5.41 0.98
CA LEU A 8 -5.44 -5.68 0.32
C LEU A 8 -4.64 -6.75 1.06
N THR A 9 -4.41 -7.88 0.40
CA THR A 9 -3.46 -8.90 0.86
C THR A 9 -2.06 -8.27 1.04
N PRO A 10 -1.23 -8.75 1.99
CA PRO A 10 0.15 -8.26 2.15
C PRO A 10 0.94 -8.23 0.84
N ARG A 11 0.72 -9.23 -0.03
CA ARG A 11 1.33 -9.30 -1.36
C ARG A 11 0.88 -8.17 -2.28
N HIS A 12 -0.41 -7.83 -2.29
CA HIS A 12 -0.89 -6.68 -3.05
C HIS A 12 -0.33 -5.37 -2.52
N ARG A 13 -0.13 -5.24 -1.20
CA ARG A 13 0.42 -4.01 -0.59
C ARG A 13 1.85 -3.80 -1.02
N LEU A 14 2.64 -4.87 -0.98
CA LEU A 14 4.00 -4.87 -1.49
C LEU A 14 4.06 -4.49 -2.97
N ARG A 15 3.20 -5.10 -3.80
CA ARG A 15 3.19 -4.81 -5.25
C ARG A 15 2.81 -3.35 -5.53
N LEU A 16 1.79 -2.85 -4.84
CA LEU A 16 1.37 -1.45 -4.92
C LEU A 16 2.52 -0.51 -4.57
N ALA A 17 3.21 -0.79 -3.45
CA ALA A 17 4.28 0.07 -2.98
C ALA A 17 5.49 0.07 -3.93
N ARG A 18 5.88 -1.10 -4.47
CA ARG A 18 6.94 -1.20 -5.47
C ARG A 18 6.64 -0.43 -6.75
N LEU A 19 5.41 -0.52 -7.27
CA LEU A 19 5.01 0.25 -8.45
C LEU A 19 5.20 1.76 -8.23
N ILE A 20 4.88 2.27 -7.03
CA ILE A 20 5.04 3.70 -6.73
C ILE A 20 6.51 4.07 -6.46
N VAL A 21 7.23 3.25 -5.70
CA VAL A 21 8.56 3.60 -5.19
C VAL A 21 9.69 3.22 -6.15
N GLU A 22 9.61 2.03 -6.74
CA GLU A 22 10.65 1.47 -7.63
C GLU A 22 10.36 1.82 -9.09
N GLU A 23 9.10 1.72 -9.53
CA GLU A 23 8.71 2.01 -10.92
C GLU A 23 8.23 3.46 -11.13
N GLY A 24 8.18 4.28 -10.07
CA GLY A 24 7.85 5.71 -10.14
C GLY A 24 6.39 6.01 -10.51
N TRP A 25 5.48 5.05 -10.35
CA TRP A 25 4.07 5.30 -10.65
C TRP A 25 3.49 6.39 -9.75
N PRO A 26 2.64 7.29 -10.28
CA PRO A 26 1.84 8.18 -9.46
C PRO A 26 0.94 7.36 -8.52
N PRO A 27 0.79 7.74 -7.24
CA PRO A 27 -0.06 6.99 -6.31
C PRO A 27 -1.53 6.93 -6.76
N SER A 28 -2.00 7.86 -7.59
CA SER A 28 -3.37 7.86 -8.15
C SER A 28 -3.57 6.73 -9.15
N ARG A 29 -2.61 6.53 -10.06
CA ARG A 29 -2.62 5.42 -11.01
C ARG A 29 -2.57 4.07 -10.30
N ALA A 30 -1.70 3.94 -9.30
CA ALA A 30 -1.64 2.71 -8.51
C ALA A 30 -2.93 2.48 -7.73
N ALA A 31 -3.51 3.54 -7.13
CA ALA A 31 -4.77 3.45 -6.41
C ALA A 31 -5.93 2.95 -7.28
N GLU A 32 -6.03 3.46 -8.52
CA GLU A 32 -7.01 3.00 -9.51
C GLU A 32 -6.82 1.51 -9.84
N PHE A 33 -5.59 1.10 -10.14
CA PHE A 33 -5.27 -0.29 -10.49
C PHE A 33 -5.59 -1.29 -9.37
N PHE A 34 -5.37 -0.91 -8.12
CA PHE A 34 -5.63 -1.76 -6.95
C PHE A 34 -7.00 -1.53 -6.31
N HIS A 35 -7.86 -0.71 -6.93
CA HIS A 35 -9.19 -0.35 -6.41
C HIS A 35 -9.18 0.14 -4.96
N VAL A 36 -8.24 1.02 -4.63
CA VAL A 36 -8.16 1.68 -3.31
C VAL A 36 -8.18 3.19 -3.44
N SER A 37 -8.34 3.87 -2.29
CA SER A 37 -8.17 5.32 -2.26
C SER A 37 -6.71 5.71 -2.53
N TRP A 38 -6.51 6.86 -3.17
CA TRP A 38 -5.19 7.48 -3.34
C TRP A 38 -4.42 7.61 -2.01
N ARG A 39 -5.11 7.98 -0.92
CA ARG A 39 -4.51 8.09 0.42
C ARG A 39 -4.00 6.74 0.93
N THR A 40 -4.73 5.65 0.67
CA THR A 40 -4.31 4.29 1.02
C THR A 40 -3.05 3.90 0.24
N ALA A 41 -3.01 4.19 -1.06
CA ALA A 41 -1.85 3.88 -1.89
C ALA A 41 -0.61 4.68 -1.43
N ALA A 42 -0.77 5.97 -1.18
CA ALA A 42 0.30 6.83 -0.67
C ALA A 42 0.83 6.35 0.69
N LYS A 43 -0.07 5.93 1.61
CA LYS A 43 0.31 5.38 2.92
C LYS A 43 1.23 4.15 2.78
N TRP A 44 0.86 3.21 1.91
CA TRP A 44 1.66 1.99 1.71
C TRP A 44 2.99 2.28 1.02
N ALA A 45 3.03 3.20 0.05
CA ALA A 45 4.28 3.65 -0.56
C ALA A 45 5.22 4.29 0.47
N GLN A 46 4.67 5.17 1.34
CA GLN A 46 5.47 5.79 2.39
C GLN A 46 6.03 4.75 3.37
N ARG A 47 5.17 3.85 3.84
CA ARG A 47 5.60 2.78 4.75
C ARG A 47 6.67 1.88 4.13
N TYR A 48 6.59 1.59 2.83
CA TYR A 48 7.61 0.82 2.14
C TYR A 48 8.96 1.55 2.05
N ARG A 49 8.96 2.88 1.90
CA ARG A 49 10.20 3.68 1.93
C ARG A 49 10.88 3.64 3.31
N GLU A 50 10.08 3.61 4.37
CA GLU A 50 10.57 3.66 5.75
C GLU A 50 10.97 2.28 6.29
N GLU A 51 10.12 1.28 6.10
CA GLU A 51 10.21 -0.04 6.75
C GLU A 51 10.57 -1.16 5.75
N GLY A 52 10.61 -0.87 4.45
CA GLY A 52 10.84 -1.87 3.40
C GLY A 52 9.78 -2.99 3.43
N LEU A 53 10.23 -4.23 3.23
CA LEU A 53 9.38 -5.42 3.25
C LEU A 53 8.67 -5.62 4.60
N ALA A 54 9.31 -5.25 5.72
CA ALA A 54 8.77 -5.42 7.07
C ALA A 54 7.52 -4.57 7.31
N GLY A 55 7.37 -3.44 6.59
CA GLY A 55 6.19 -2.60 6.70
C GLY A 55 4.95 -3.14 5.98
N MET A 56 5.09 -4.12 5.09
CA MET A 56 3.99 -4.60 4.23
C MET A 56 3.11 -5.67 4.89
N VAL A 57 3.52 -6.13 6.08
CA VAL A 57 2.73 -7.05 6.91
C VAL A 57 1.71 -6.26 7.72
N ASP A 58 0.57 -6.88 8.02
CA ASP A 58 -0.40 -6.25 8.91
C ASP A 58 0.20 -6.17 10.31
N ARG A 59 0.46 -4.95 10.79
CA ARG A 59 0.60 -4.73 12.23
C ARG A 59 -0.81 -4.69 12.76
N SER A 60 -1.33 -5.85 13.17
CA SER A 60 -2.62 -5.93 13.85
C SER A 60 -2.57 -4.93 15.00
N SER A 61 -3.31 -3.83 14.84
CA SER A 61 -3.54 -2.90 15.93
C SER A 61 -4.58 -3.59 16.79
N ALA A 62 -4.13 -4.17 17.91
CA ALA A 62 -5.01 -4.62 18.98
C ALA A 62 -5.79 -3.42 19.56
#